data_AF-A0AAQ0RTZ9-F1
#
_entry.id   AF-A0AAQ0RTZ9-F1
#
_cell.length_a   1.000
_cell.length_b   1.000
_cell.length_c   1.000
_cell.angle_alpha   90.00
_cell.angle_beta   90.00
_cell.angle_gamma   90.00
#
_symmetry.space_group_name_H-M   'P 1'
#
loop_
_entity.id
_entity.type
_entity.pdbx_description
1 polymer ?
#
loop_
_entity_poly.entity_id
_entity_poly.type
_entity_poly.pdbx_seq_one_letter_code
_entity_poly.pdbx_strand_id
1 'polypeptide(L)'
;MSNTTTTANGTARRGKIGQRVAYACGNLGQSAFYNALSTYFVVYVTSSLFAGVDKGVATKLIGVITGLVVVIRIAEIFIDPLLGNIIDNTTTKWGRFRPWQFLAGAISSVLIVLVYTGLFGLVNVNATWFIVLFVITFIVLDVFYSLRDISYWGMIPALSSDSHERSTYTALGSFTGSIGYNGIT
;
A
#
# COMPACT_ATOMS: atom_id res chain seq x y z
N MET A 1 27.43 32.47 -33.33
CA MET A 1 28.04 31.26 -32.74
C MET A 1 27.01 30.58 -31.86
N SER A 2 26.42 29.50 -32.37
CA SER A 2 25.47 28.63 -31.69
C SER A 2 26.18 27.57 -30.85
N ASN A 3 25.50 27.05 -29.83
CA ASN A 3 25.68 25.73 -29.17
C ASN A 3 25.98 25.75 -27.66
N THR A 4 25.09 26.33 -26.84
CA THR A 4 25.11 26.08 -25.37
C THR A 4 23.77 25.62 -24.77
N THR A 5 22.69 25.51 -25.55
CA THR A 5 21.35 25.19 -25.01
C THR A 5 20.97 23.70 -25.06
N THR A 6 21.75 22.84 -25.71
CA THR A 6 21.34 21.45 -26.00
C THR A 6 21.64 20.46 -24.88
N THR A 7 22.67 20.69 -24.06
CA THR A 7 23.11 19.74 -23.02
C THR A 7 22.31 19.81 -21.72
N ALA A 8 21.83 21.00 -21.30
CA ALA A 8 21.02 21.15 -20.08
C ALA A 8 19.61 20.53 -20.21
N ASN A 9 19.02 20.59 -21.41
CA ASN A 9 17.70 20.03 -21.67
C ASN A 9 17.70 18.48 -21.67
N GLY A 10 18.81 17.85 -22.06
CA GLY A 10 18.93 16.39 -22.13
C GLY A 10 18.94 15.73 -20.75
N THR A 11 19.72 16.26 -19.81
CA THR A 11 19.79 15.76 -18.41
C THR A 11 18.52 16.06 -17.62
N ALA A 12 17.92 17.24 -17.81
CA ALA A 12 16.64 17.61 -17.19
C ALA A 12 15.48 16.72 -17.72
N ARG A 13 15.41 16.43 -19.03
CA ARG A 13 14.44 15.48 -19.60
C ARG A 13 14.64 14.05 -19.09
N ARG A 14 15.90 13.59 -19.00
CA ARG A 14 16.22 12.23 -18.51
C ARG A 14 15.82 12.05 -17.04
N GLY A 15 16.04 13.07 -16.21
CA GLY A 15 15.58 13.11 -14.82
C GLY A 15 14.05 13.04 -14.70
N LYS A 16 13.32 13.77 -15.55
CA LYS A 16 11.86 13.75 -15.59
C LYS A 16 11.26 12.41 -16.03
N ILE A 17 11.85 11.75 -17.02
CA ILE A 17 11.39 10.42 -17.46
C ILE A 17 11.64 9.36 -16.38
N GLY A 18 12.82 9.37 -15.75
CA GLY A 18 13.11 8.46 -14.65
C GLY A 18 12.16 8.63 -13.46
N GLN A 19 11.80 9.86 -13.11
CA GLN A 19 10.81 10.16 -12.08
C GLN A 19 9.40 9.66 -12.45
N ARG A 20 8.97 9.85 -13.71
CA ARG A 20 7.68 9.34 -14.21
C ARG A 20 7.61 7.83 -14.17
N VAL A 21 8.67 7.14 -14.61
CA VAL A 21 8.74 5.68 -14.56
C VAL A 21 8.74 5.18 -13.12
N ALA A 22 9.56 5.77 -12.25
CA ALA A 22 9.60 5.39 -10.84
C ALA A 22 8.25 5.61 -10.13
N TYR A 23 7.57 6.72 -10.41
CA TYR A 23 6.23 6.99 -9.91
C TYR A 23 5.24 5.93 -10.41
N ALA A 24 5.19 5.68 -11.71
CA ALA A 24 4.29 4.70 -12.32
C ALA A 24 4.54 3.26 -11.82
N CYS A 25 5.80 2.84 -11.67
CA CYS A 25 6.15 1.56 -11.04
C CYS A 25 5.71 1.51 -9.58
N GLY A 26 5.83 2.62 -8.85
CA GLY A 26 5.30 2.77 -7.50
C GLY A 26 3.80 2.52 -7.43
N ASN A 27 3.02 3.09 -8.38
CA ASN A 27 1.57 2.85 -8.43
C ASN A 27 1.22 1.42 -8.78
N LEU A 28 1.97 0.81 -9.71
CA LEU A 28 1.74 -0.56 -10.12
C LEU A 28 1.82 -1.49 -8.92
N GLY A 29 2.90 -1.40 -8.14
CA GLY A 29 3.05 -2.17 -6.90
C GLY A 29 2.03 -1.80 -5.83
N GLN A 30 1.67 -0.52 -5.70
CA GLN A 30 0.62 -0.08 -4.75
C GLN A 30 -0.74 -0.69 -5.09
N SER A 31 -1.13 -0.66 -6.37
CA SER A 31 -2.43 -1.16 -6.82
C SER A 31 -2.50 -2.67 -6.75
N ALA A 32 -1.36 -3.33 -7.00
CA ALA A 32 -1.21 -4.75 -6.78
C ALA A 32 -1.42 -5.12 -5.29
N PHE A 33 -0.74 -4.41 -4.40
CA PHE A 33 -0.87 -4.56 -2.96
C PHE A 33 -2.31 -4.33 -2.48
N TYR A 34 -2.96 -3.28 -3.00
CA TYR A 34 -4.36 -2.98 -2.70
C TYR A 34 -5.28 -4.12 -3.11
N ASN A 35 -5.11 -4.69 -4.30
CA ASN A 35 -5.94 -5.82 -4.76
C ASN A 35 -5.72 -7.07 -3.88
N ALA A 36 -4.48 -7.31 -3.44
CA ALA A 36 -4.17 -8.36 -2.47
C ALA A 36 -4.98 -8.17 -1.18
N LEU A 37 -4.95 -7.00 -0.57
CA LEU A 37 -5.70 -6.72 0.67
C LEU A 37 -7.22 -6.64 0.51
N SER A 38 -7.71 -6.15 -0.63
CA SER A 38 -9.14 -5.92 -0.85
C SER A 38 -9.87 -7.19 -1.30
N THR A 39 -9.31 -7.88 -2.30
CA THR A 39 -9.98 -9.00 -2.97
C THR A 39 -9.41 -10.33 -2.50
N TYR A 40 -8.10 -10.54 -2.68
CA TYR A 40 -7.50 -11.85 -2.43
C TYR A 40 -7.47 -12.23 -0.97
N PHE A 41 -7.32 -11.26 -0.07
CA PHE A 41 -7.26 -11.52 1.35
C PHE A 41 -8.59 -12.10 1.86
N VAL A 42 -9.73 -11.58 1.38
CA VAL A 42 -11.04 -12.13 1.72
C VAL A 42 -11.15 -13.58 1.22
N VAL A 43 -10.79 -13.83 -0.04
CA VAL A 43 -10.78 -15.18 -0.61
C VAL A 43 -9.85 -16.12 0.17
N TYR A 44 -8.67 -15.64 0.56
CA TYR A 44 -7.71 -16.39 1.35
C TYR A 44 -8.29 -16.77 2.73
N VAL A 45 -8.89 -15.81 3.44
CA VAL A 45 -9.52 -16.04 4.74
C VAL A 45 -10.66 -17.05 4.63
N THR A 46 -11.49 -16.97 3.59
CA THR A 46 -12.66 -17.85 3.44
C THR A 46 -12.31 -19.26 2.95
N SER A 47 -11.28 -19.40 2.12
CA SER A 47 -11.05 -20.63 1.34
C SER A 47 -9.79 -21.39 1.74
N SER A 48 -8.74 -20.70 2.19
CA SER A 48 -7.41 -21.31 2.37
C SER A 48 -6.91 -21.28 3.80
N LEU A 49 -7.15 -20.18 4.52
CA LEU A 49 -6.61 -19.94 5.86
C LEU A 49 -7.04 -21.01 6.89
N PHE A 50 -8.25 -21.55 6.76
CA PHE A 50 -8.83 -22.53 7.68
C PHE A 50 -9.08 -23.90 7.04
N ALA A 51 -8.47 -24.20 5.89
CA ALA A 51 -8.73 -25.43 5.15
C ALA A 51 -8.43 -26.73 5.94
N GLY A 52 -7.54 -26.67 6.93
CA GLY A 52 -7.19 -27.78 7.82
C GLY A 52 -7.95 -27.83 9.15
N VAL A 53 -8.90 -26.92 9.37
CA VAL A 53 -9.65 -26.78 10.63
C VAL A 53 -11.05 -27.38 10.47
N ASP A 54 -11.64 -27.89 11.57
CA ASP A 54 -13.03 -28.34 11.58
C ASP A 54 -13.99 -27.28 11.01
N LYS A 55 -14.96 -27.70 10.19
CA LYS A 55 -15.85 -26.79 9.46
C LYS A 55 -16.67 -25.87 10.37
N GLY A 56 -17.10 -26.36 11.54
CA GLY A 56 -17.85 -25.57 12.50
C GLY A 56 -16.99 -24.49 13.17
N VAL A 57 -15.73 -24.82 13.47
CA VAL A 57 -14.76 -23.87 14.05
C VAL A 57 -14.29 -22.86 12.99
N ALA A 58 -13.98 -23.32 11.78
CA ALA A 58 -13.57 -22.49 10.65
C ALA A 58 -14.62 -21.40 10.35
N THR A 59 -15.91 -21.78 10.27
CA THR A 59 -16.99 -20.83 10.01
C THR A 59 -17.04 -19.70 11.04
N LYS A 60 -16.87 -20.03 12.33
CA LYS A 60 -16.84 -19.03 13.40
C LYS A 60 -15.63 -18.10 13.28
N LEU A 61 -14.43 -18.65 13.03
CA LEU A 61 -13.21 -17.87 12.91
C LEU A 61 -13.22 -16.95 11.68
N ILE A 62 -13.75 -17.43 10.55
CA ILE A 62 -13.96 -16.62 9.34
C ILE A 62 -14.87 -15.42 9.67
N GLY A 63 -16.00 -15.67 10.35
CA GLY A 63 -16.92 -14.60 10.76
C GLY A 63 -16.26 -13.57 11.68
N VAL A 64 -15.48 -14.03 12.66
CA VAL A 64 -14.74 -13.15 13.58
C VAL A 64 -13.71 -12.30 12.83
N ILE A 65 -12.84 -12.92 12.00
CA ILE A 65 -11.82 -12.19 11.25
C ILE A 65 -12.46 -11.19 10.29
N THR A 66 -13.47 -11.62 9.53
CA THR A 66 -14.12 -10.74 8.54
C THR A 66 -14.79 -9.55 9.24
N GLY A 67 -15.47 -9.79 10.38
CA GLY A 67 -16.06 -8.73 11.18
C GLY A 67 -15.02 -7.75 11.74
N LEU A 68 -13.89 -8.26 12.24
CA LEU A 68 -12.79 -7.43 12.73
C LEU A 68 -12.19 -6.57 11.61
N VAL A 69 -11.98 -7.13 10.42
CA VAL A 69 -11.45 -6.41 9.25
C VAL A 69 -12.39 -5.27 8.86
N VAL A 70 -13.70 -5.49 8.90
CA VAL A 70 -14.69 -4.41 8.65
C VAL A 70 -14.58 -3.30 9.69
N VAL A 71 -14.46 -3.65 10.98
CA VAL A 71 -14.29 -2.66 12.05
C VAL A 71 -13.01 -1.86 11.87
N ILE A 72 -11.90 -2.52 11.52
CA ILE A 72 -10.61 -1.87 11.25
C ILE A 72 -10.77 -0.87 10.10
N ARG A 73 -11.39 -1.28 8.99
CA ARG A 73 -11.64 -0.38 7.84
C ARG A 73 -12.52 0.82 8.17
N ILE A 74 -13.47 0.68 9.08
CA ILE A 74 -14.26 1.82 9.56
C ILE A 74 -13.40 2.75 10.43
N ALA A 75 -12.52 2.18 11.26
CA ALA A 75 -11.58 2.95 12.07
C ALA A 75 -10.56 3.72 11.21
N GLU A 76 -10.13 3.18 10.07
CA GLU A 76 -9.23 3.85 9.11
C GLU A 76 -9.73 5.23 8.71
N ILE A 77 -11.03 5.38 8.47
CA ILE A 77 -11.65 6.65 8.06
C ILE A 77 -11.32 7.79 9.04
N PHE A 78 -11.16 7.47 10.33
CA PHE A 78 -10.80 8.44 11.37
C PHE A 78 -9.29 8.59 11.57
N ILE A 79 -8.52 7.52 11.30
CA ILE A 79 -7.07 7.48 11.47
C ILE A 79 -6.36 8.19 10.30
N ASP A 80 -6.89 8.08 9.08
CA ASP A 80 -6.28 8.64 7.87
C ASP A 80 -6.00 10.15 7.95
N PRO A 81 -6.91 11.02 8.46
CA PRO A 81 -6.61 12.43 8.68
C PRO A 81 -5.45 12.67 9.66
N LEU A 82 -5.32 11.83 10.68
CA LEU A 82 -4.23 11.92 11.65
C LEU A 82 -2.89 11.54 11.00
N LEU A 83 -2.88 10.48 10.18
CA LEU A 83 -1.71 10.06 9.41
C LEU A 83 -1.28 11.13 8.40
N GLY A 84 -2.24 11.78 7.73
CA GLY A 84 -1.99 12.93 6.87
C GLY A 84 -1.28 14.07 7.60
N ASN A 85 -1.77 14.43 8.80
CA ASN A 85 -1.14 15.45 9.63
C ASN A 85 0.30 15.08 10.05
N ILE A 86 0.56 13.81 10.35
CA ILE A 86 1.92 13.32 10.64
C ILE A 86 2.85 13.52 9.44
N ILE A 87 2.40 13.16 8.24
CA ILE A 87 3.17 13.33 7.00
C ILE A 87 3.43 14.82 6.72
N ASP A 88 2.43 15.67 6.88
CA ASP A 88 2.55 17.11 6.62
C ASP A 88 3.50 17.81 7.58
N ASN A 89 3.54 17.40 8.85
CA ASN A 89 4.47 17.93 9.85
C ASN A 89 5.88 17.30 9.78
N THR A 90 6.11 16.36 8.85
CA THR A 90 7.40 15.68 8.73
C THR A 90 8.42 16.55 8.00
N THR A 91 9.46 16.98 8.71
CA THR A 91 10.59 17.72 8.15
C THR A 91 11.85 16.85 8.14
N THR A 92 12.25 16.37 6.95
CA THR A 92 13.48 15.57 6.79
C THR A 92 14.32 16.07 5.62
N LYS A 93 15.61 15.70 5.63
CA LYS A 93 16.55 15.95 4.52
C LYS A 93 16.14 15.34 3.18
N TRP A 94 15.23 14.36 3.18
CA TRP A 94 14.74 13.69 1.96
C TRP A 94 13.36 14.23 1.52
N GLY A 95 12.85 15.26 2.20
CA GLY A 95 11.50 15.80 2.01
C GLY A 95 10.47 15.07 2.89
N ARG A 96 9.23 15.56 2.85
CA ARG A 96 8.14 15.05 3.68
C ARG A 96 7.66 13.65 3.28
N PHE A 97 7.49 13.37 1.98
CA PHE A 97 6.82 12.14 1.50
C PHE A 97 7.75 10.93 1.34
N ARG A 98 9.00 11.16 0.91
CA ARG A 98 9.92 10.07 0.54
C ARG A 98 10.28 9.10 1.69
N PRO A 99 10.57 9.57 2.92
CA PRO A 99 10.86 8.67 4.04
C PRO A 99 9.67 7.75 4.35
N TRP A 100 8.46 8.30 4.40
CA TRP A 100 7.25 7.54 4.66
C TRP A 100 6.95 6.55 3.53
N GLN A 101 7.10 6.94 2.27
CA GLN A 101 6.93 6.04 1.14
C GLN A 101 7.83 4.80 1.25
N PHE A 102 9.10 4.98 1.61
CA PHE A 102 10.06 3.89 1.73
C PHE A 102 9.83 3.04 2.98
N LEU A 103 9.72 3.68 4.15
CA LEU A 103 9.57 2.98 5.43
C LEU A 103 8.24 2.23 5.50
N ALA A 104 7.14 2.91 5.17
CA ALA A 104 5.82 2.33 5.23
C ALA A 104 5.64 1.26 4.15
N GLY A 105 6.21 1.46 2.95
CA GLY A 105 6.29 0.43 1.90
C GLY A 105 7.07 -0.82 2.32
N ALA A 106 8.24 -0.67 2.95
CA ALA A 106 9.02 -1.80 3.42
C ALA A 106 8.28 -2.57 4.52
N ILE A 107 7.73 -1.89 5.52
CA ILE A 107 7.03 -2.53 6.64
C ILE A 107 5.77 -3.25 6.14
N SER A 108 4.92 -2.57 5.36
CA SER A 108 3.71 -3.18 4.79
C SER A 108 4.02 -4.39 3.89
N SER A 109 5.12 -4.36 3.12
CA SER A 109 5.54 -5.50 2.29
C SER A 109 5.90 -6.76 3.08
N VAL A 110 6.48 -6.61 4.27
CA VAL A 110 6.78 -7.74 5.14
C VAL A 110 5.50 -8.23 5.82
N LEU A 111 4.66 -7.30 6.29
CA LEU A 111 3.44 -7.62 7.02
C LEU A 111 2.39 -8.29 6.13
N ILE A 112 2.26 -7.92 4.86
CA ILE A 112 1.34 -8.61 3.95
C ILE A 112 1.76 -10.07 3.77
N VAL A 113 3.06 -10.35 3.58
CA VAL A 113 3.55 -11.73 3.49
C VAL A 113 3.23 -12.48 4.78
N LEU A 114 3.48 -11.85 5.94
CA LEU A 114 3.21 -12.43 7.25
C LEU A 114 1.73 -12.80 7.42
N VAL A 115 0.80 -11.94 7.03
CA VAL A 115 -0.65 -12.20 7.07
C VAL A 115 -1.02 -13.40 6.19
N TYR A 116 -0.44 -13.50 4.99
CA TYR A 116 -0.69 -14.60 4.05
C TYR A 116 -0.05 -15.93 4.45
N THR A 117 0.90 -15.93 5.39
CA THR A 117 1.37 -17.19 6.00
C THR A 117 0.32 -17.83 6.93
N GLY A 118 -0.77 -17.14 7.23
CA GLY A 118 -1.78 -17.57 8.20
C GLY A 118 -1.24 -17.56 9.63
N LEU A 119 -0.19 -16.76 9.86
CA LEU A 119 0.69 -16.76 11.03
C LEU A 119 1.14 -18.17 11.41
N PHE A 120 1.83 -18.82 10.46
CA PHE A 120 2.57 -20.08 10.63
C PHE A 120 1.76 -21.24 11.24
N GLY A 121 0.46 -21.31 10.94
CA GLY A 121 -0.42 -22.37 11.45
C GLY A 121 -0.79 -22.22 12.92
N LEU A 122 -0.58 -21.05 13.52
CA LEU A 122 -0.91 -20.77 14.92
C LEU A 122 -2.39 -21.02 15.24
N VAL A 123 -3.26 -20.91 14.24
CA VAL A 123 -4.68 -21.28 14.34
C VAL A 123 -4.89 -22.71 14.87
N ASN A 124 -4.03 -23.66 14.50
CA ASN A 124 -4.13 -25.06 14.91
C ASN A 124 -3.58 -25.30 16.33
N VAL A 125 -2.80 -24.36 16.85
CA VAL A 125 -2.18 -24.44 18.19
C VAL A 125 -3.05 -23.72 19.21
N ASN A 126 -3.44 -22.48 18.92
CA ASN A 126 -4.27 -21.67 19.79
C ASN A 126 -5.03 -20.59 19.00
N ALA A 127 -6.33 -20.79 18.84
CA ALA A 127 -7.20 -19.88 18.10
C ALA A 127 -7.27 -18.47 18.71
N THR A 128 -7.23 -18.34 20.04
CA THR A 128 -7.27 -17.03 20.71
C THR A 128 -6.00 -16.22 20.42
N TRP A 129 -4.83 -16.83 20.57
CA TRP A 129 -3.55 -16.17 20.25
C TRP A 129 -3.44 -15.84 18.77
N PHE A 130 -3.94 -16.72 17.91
CA PHE A 130 -4.05 -16.44 16.50
C PHE A 130 -4.87 -15.18 16.21
N ILE A 131 -6.09 -15.06 16.77
CA ILE A 131 -6.93 -13.87 16.59
C ILE A 131 -6.21 -12.60 17.08
N VAL A 132 -5.63 -12.63 18.27
CA VAL A 132 -4.95 -11.46 18.85
C VAL A 132 -3.78 -11.01 17.98
N LEU A 133 -2.88 -11.92 17.61
CA LEU A 133 -1.72 -11.58 16.79
C LEU A 133 -2.11 -11.18 15.37
N PHE A 134 -3.15 -11.81 14.81
CA PHE A 134 -3.69 -11.45 13.51
C PHE A 134 -4.23 -10.02 13.51
N VAL A 135 -5.04 -9.65 14.50
CA VAL A 135 -5.59 -8.29 14.64
C VAL A 135 -4.48 -7.26 14.76
N ILE A 136 -3.50 -7.50 15.63
CA ILE A 136 -2.36 -6.57 15.80
C ILE A 136 -1.60 -6.43 14.48
N THR A 137 -1.26 -7.55 13.83
CA THR A 137 -0.53 -7.54 12.55
C THR A 137 -1.33 -6.81 11.48
N PHE A 138 -2.64 -7.05 11.41
CA PHE A 138 -3.51 -6.43 10.41
C PHE A 138 -3.64 -4.92 10.65
N ILE A 139 -3.87 -4.46 11.88
CA ILE A 139 -3.90 -3.02 12.21
C ILE A 139 -2.59 -2.33 11.83
N VAL A 140 -1.45 -2.95 12.15
CA VAL A 140 -0.15 -2.36 11.82
C VAL A 140 0.05 -2.33 10.30
N LEU A 141 -0.30 -3.40 9.60
CA LEU A 141 -0.27 -3.47 8.14
C LEU A 141 -1.09 -2.35 7.49
N ASP A 142 -2.31 -2.17 7.98
CA ASP A 142 -3.31 -1.22 7.53
C ASP A 142 -2.85 0.23 7.72
N VAL A 143 -2.35 0.58 8.92
CA VAL A 143 -1.77 1.91 9.20
C VAL A 143 -0.58 2.23 8.30
N PHE A 144 0.35 1.29 8.12
CA PHE A 144 1.51 1.52 7.24
C PHE A 144 1.11 1.54 5.75
N TYR A 145 0.11 0.77 5.35
CA TYR A 145 -0.43 0.84 4.01
C TYR A 145 -1.06 2.22 3.73
N SER A 146 -1.87 2.74 4.65
CA SER A 146 -2.48 4.08 4.55
C SER A 146 -1.41 5.19 4.52
N LEU A 147 -0.40 5.13 5.39
CA LEU A 147 0.74 6.07 5.36
C LEU A 147 1.45 6.11 4.01
N ARG A 148 1.66 4.94 3.39
CA ARG A 148 2.24 4.84 2.05
C ARG A 148 1.30 5.45 1.01
N ASP A 149 0.01 5.14 1.05
CA ASP A 149 -0.96 5.63 0.07
C ASP A 149 -1.07 7.16 0.08
N ILE A 150 -1.25 7.75 1.27
CA ILE A 150 -1.33 9.20 1.46
C ILE A 150 -0.03 9.87 0.99
N SER A 151 1.13 9.28 1.32
CA SER A 151 2.43 9.80 0.89
C SER A 151 2.61 9.76 -0.62
N TYR A 152 2.12 8.70 -1.27
CA TYR A 152 2.23 8.49 -2.70
C TYR A 152 1.40 9.53 -3.48
N TRP A 153 0.12 9.67 -3.14
CA TRP A 153 -0.78 10.63 -3.80
C TRP A 153 -0.43 12.08 -3.45
N GLY A 154 0.00 12.35 -2.20
CA GLY A 154 0.48 13.65 -1.76
C GLY A 154 1.73 14.15 -2.50
N MET A 155 2.49 13.25 -3.13
CA MET A 155 3.71 13.61 -3.86
C MET A 155 3.43 14.23 -5.24
N ILE A 156 2.27 13.98 -5.87
CA ILE A 156 1.90 14.55 -7.18
C ILE A 156 2.09 16.09 -7.23
N PRO A 157 1.48 16.88 -6.32
CA PRO A 157 1.62 18.33 -6.36
C PRO A 157 3.06 18.81 -6.08
N ALA A 158 3.87 18.00 -5.41
CA ALA A 158 5.27 18.29 -5.11
C ALA A 158 6.23 17.92 -6.28
N LEU A 159 5.83 17.01 -7.17
CA LEU A 159 6.64 16.59 -8.32
C LEU A 159 6.60 17.58 -9.48
N SER A 160 5.50 18.32 -9.65
CA SER A 160 5.40 19.33 -10.69
C SER A 160 4.45 20.47 -10.33
N SER A 161 4.84 21.69 -10.67
CA SER A 161 4.00 22.89 -10.62
C SER A 161 3.19 23.09 -11.91
N ASP A 162 3.54 22.36 -12.98
CA ASP A 162 2.86 22.45 -14.27
C ASP A 162 1.62 21.54 -14.30
N SER A 163 0.49 22.10 -14.72
CA SER A 163 -0.77 21.40 -14.83
C SER A 163 -0.69 20.21 -15.80
N HIS A 164 0.03 20.38 -16.91
CA HIS A 164 0.15 19.32 -17.92
C HIS A 164 0.99 18.14 -17.41
N GLU A 165 2.08 18.41 -16.70
CA GLU A 165 2.86 17.33 -16.07
C GLU A 165 2.09 16.62 -14.95
N ARG A 166 1.33 17.34 -14.11
CA ARG A 166 0.46 16.70 -13.10
C ARG A 166 -0.54 15.74 -13.74
N SER A 167 -1.21 16.17 -14.81
CA SER A 167 -2.12 15.31 -15.58
C SER A 167 -1.41 14.08 -16.13
N THR A 168 -0.17 14.22 -16.60
CA THR A 168 0.65 13.10 -17.08
C THR A 168 0.97 12.10 -15.95
N TYR A 169 1.36 12.56 -14.76
CA TYR A 169 1.61 11.69 -13.61
C TYR A 169 0.34 10.96 -13.17
N THR A 170 -0.79 11.66 -13.11
CA THR A 170 -2.08 11.05 -12.78
C THR A 170 -2.47 9.99 -13.81
N ALA A 171 -2.39 10.29 -15.11
CA ALA A 171 -2.73 9.35 -16.17
C ALA A 171 -1.83 8.11 -16.17
N LEU A 172 -0.51 8.28 -16.01
CA LEU A 172 0.44 7.17 -15.87
C LEU A 172 0.15 6.35 -14.62
N GLY A 173 -0.15 7.01 -13.50
CA GLY A 173 -0.60 6.38 -12.26
C GLY A 173 -1.83 5.52 -12.52
N SER A 174 -2.93 6.10 -12.99
CA SER A 174 -4.18 5.37 -13.26
C SER A 174 -3.96 4.16 -14.18
N PHE A 175 -3.24 4.33 -15.29
CA PHE A 175 -2.96 3.24 -16.23
C PHE A 175 -2.17 2.10 -15.57
N THR A 176 -1.05 2.41 -14.93
CA THR A 176 -0.23 1.40 -14.23
C THR A 176 -0.95 0.81 -13.02
N GLY A 177 -1.86 1.56 -12.40
CA GLY A 177 -2.70 1.09 -11.33
C GLY A 177 -3.72 0.07 -11.80
N SER A 178 -4.35 0.31 -12.96
CA SER A 178 -5.23 -0.69 -13.59
C SER A 178 -4.48 -1.98 -13.93
N ILE A 179 -3.25 -1.87 -14.43
CA ILE A 179 -2.40 -3.05 -14.68
C ILE A 179 -2.05 -3.75 -13.37
N GLY A 180 -1.60 -3.01 -12.35
CA GLY A 180 -1.22 -3.58 -11.05
C GLY A 180 -2.40 -4.27 -10.36
N TYR A 181 -3.59 -3.68 -10.43
CA TYR A 181 -4.80 -4.26 -9.86
C TYR A 181 -5.18 -5.57 -10.58
N ASN A 182 -5.30 -5.54 -11.91
CA ASN A 182 -5.77 -6.70 -12.67
C ASN A 182 -4.69 -7.76 -12.89
N GLY A 183 -3.42 -7.38 -12.97
CA GLY A 183 -2.31 -8.28 -13.33
C GLY A 183 -1.92 -9.31 -12.29
N ILE A 184 -2.54 -9.28 -11.10
CA ILE A 184 -2.39 -10.36 -10.08
C ILE A 184 -3.52 -11.40 -10.19
N THR A 185 -4.47 -11.21 -11.10
CA THR A 185 -5.60 -12.12 -11.39
C THR A 185 -5.24 -13.10 -12.47
#